data_AF-A0A4Q1KZR3-F1
#
_entry.id   AF-A0A4Q1KZR3-F1
#
_cell.length_a   1.000
_cell.length_b   1.000
_cell.length_c   1.000
_cell.angle_alpha   90.00
_cell.angle_beta   90.00
_cell.angle_gamma   90.00
#
_symmetry.space_group_name_H-M   'P 1'
#
loop_
_entity.id
_entity.type
_entity.pdbx_description
1 polymer ?
#
loop_
_entity_poly.entity_id
_entity_poly.type
_entity_poly.pdbx_seq_one_letter_code
_entity_poly.pdbx_strand_id
1 'polypeptide(L)'
;MKKIHLISFILISFLFLSCANEEVQSIKVKGQYEIELPKILSKADNLHEDASLQYQNIFSEFYTIVIDEPIADFNDMVKFDFLLKENYSPDLNGYAYLLKDNLSAAIKKGKISPLESTKINGMEAKLMTVSGTVDGLDIYYQLGFFKGKEHYYQIVNWTEQKRKEDHIEAMEKIISSFKELNRNKKKIQ
;
A
#
# COMPACT_ATOMS: atom_id res chain seq x y z
N MET A 1 -64.59 1.63 25.31
CA MET A 1 -63.56 2.63 24.90
C MET A 1 -62.19 1.97 25.01
N LYS A 2 -61.63 1.49 23.89
CA LYS A 2 -60.34 0.78 23.83
C LYS A 2 -59.22 1.81 23.73
N LYS A 3 -58.29 1.82 24.68
CA LYS A 3 -57.12 2.71 24.66
C LYS A 3 -56.06 2.18 23.68
N ILE A 4 -55.49 3.14 22.98
CA ILE A 4 -54.66 3.06 21.78
C ILE A 4 -53.23 2.57 22.10
N HIS A 5 -52.69 1.75 21.21
CA HIS A 5 -51.27 1.36 21.14
C HIS A 5 -50.38 2.57 20.88
N LEU A 6 -49.26 2.69 21.61
CA LEU A 6 -48.13 3.50 21.18
C LEU A 6 -46.90 2.59 21.07
N ILE A 7 -46.68 2.09 19.86
CA ILE A 7 -45.48 1.38 19.43
C ILE A 7 -44.35 2.42 19.44
N SER A 8 -43.37 2.23 20.33
CA SER A 8 -42.11 2.98 20.33
C SER A 8 -41.29 2.53 19.13
N PHE A 9 -41.45 3.23 18.02
CA PHE A 9 -40.66 3.10 16.80
C PHE A 9 -39.62 4.23 16.81
N ILE A 10 -38.39 3.90 16.40
CA ILE A 10 -37.29 4.80 16.02
C ILE A 10 -36.36 5.23 17.18
N LEU A 11 -35.31 4.44 17.37
CA LEU A 11 -33.98 4.95 17.69
C LEU A 11 -33.01 4.53 16.58
N ILE A 12 -33.29 4.97 15.35
CA ILE A 12 -32.30 4.99 14.26
C ILE A 12 -31.56 6.30 14.42
N SER A 13 -30.58 6.33 15.32
CA SER A 13 -29.71 7.49 15.55
C SER A 13 -28.37 7.25 14.86
N PHE A 14 -28.22 7.88 13.71
CA PHE A 14 -26.96 8.34 13.12
C PHE A 14 -25.82 7.31 12.92
N LEU A 15 -25.95 6.52 11.86
CA LEU A 15 -24.77 6.18 11.04
C LEU A 15 -24.40 7.42 10.21
N PHE A 16 -23.67 8.37 10.81
CA PHE A 16 -22.88 9.31 10.02
C PHE A 16 -21.74 8.53 9.37
N LEU A 17 -22.04 7.81 8.28
CA LEU A 17 -21.03 7.49 7.28
C LEU A 17 -20.70 8.82 6.59
N SER A 18 -19.91 9.66 7.25
CA SER A 18 -19.17 10.72 6.57
C SER A 18 -18.03 10.05 5.80
N CYS A 19 -18.36 9.21 4.81
CA CYS A 19 -17.40 8.83 3.80
C CYS A 19 -17.30 10.06 2.90
N ALA A 20 -16.40 10.98 3.26
CA ALA A 20 -15.98 12.01 2.31
C ALA A 20 -15.37 11.25 1.14
N ASN A 21 -16.12 11.13 0.03
CA ASN A 21 -15.60 10.55 -1.19
C ASN A 21 -14.54 11.51 -1.73
N GLU A 22 -13.31 11.31 -1.29
CA GLU A 22 -12.15 12.01 -1.82
C GLU A 22 -12.05 11.72 -3.31
N GLU A 23 -11.95 12.76 -4.13
CA GLU A 23 -11.83 12.60 -5.57
C GLU A 23 -10.51 11.90 -5.91
N VAL A 24 -10.57 10.90 -6.78
CA VAL A 24 -9.39 10.13 -7.22
C VAL A 24 -8.97 10.48 -8.65
N GLN A 25 -7.71 10.20 -8.96
CA GLN A 25 -7.09 10.25 -10.28
C GLN A 25 -6.45 8.90 -10.60
N SER A 26 -6.70 8.37 -11.80
CA SER A 26 -6.05 7.13 -12.28
C SER A 26 -4.72 7.47 -12.95
N ILE A 27 -3.64 6.87 -12.45
CA ILE A 27 -2.28 7.06 -12.95
C ILE A 27 -1.80 5.78 -13.61
N LYS A 28 -1.32 5.88 -14.85
CA LYS A 28 -0.70 4.77 -15.58
C LYS A 28 0.80 5.00 -15.69
N VAL A 29 1.59 4.02 -15.26
CA VAL A 29 3.06 4.14 -15.25
C VAL A 29 3.64 3.20 -16.29
N LYS A 30 4.32 3.76 -17.28
CA LYS A 30 5.05 3.04 -18.37
C LYS A 30 4.22 1.98 -19.12
N GLY A 31 2.89 2.01 -18.99
CA GLY A 31 2.00 0.95 -19.48
C GLY A 31 2.20 -0.40 -18.80
N GLN A 32 2.80 -0.42 -17.62
CA GLN A 32 3.12 -1.60 -16.81
C GLN A 32 2.06 -1.82 -15.73
N TYR A 33 1.63 -0.76 -15.05
CA TYR A 33 0.56 -0.82 -14.05
C TYR A 33 -0.28 0.46 -14.04
N GLU A 34 -1.41 0.37 -13.35
CA GLU A 34 -2.31 1.47 -13.06
C GLU A 34 -2.66 1.48 -11.57
N ILE A 35 -2.80 2.67 -11.00
CA ILE A 35 -3.15 2.88 -9.59
C ILE A 35 -3.98 4.16 -9.46
N GLU A 36 -4.92 4.17 -8.53
CA GLU A 36 -5.73 5.35 -8.21
C GLU A 36 -5.15 6.06 -7.00
N LEU A 37 -4.95 7.37 -7.14
CA LEU A 37 -4.46 8.24 -6.08
C LEU A 37 -5.50 9.32 -5.77
N PRO A 38 -5.59 9.81 -4.53
CA PRO A 38 -6.29 11.04 -4.24
C PRO A 38 -5.81 12.22 -5.09
N LYS A 39 -6.73 13.07 -5.54
CA LYS A 39 -6.39 14.28 -6.29
C LYS A 39 -5.62 15.31 -5.48
N ILE A 40 -5.64 15.21 -4.15
CA ILE A 40 -4.84 16.08 -3.28
C ILE A 40 -3.33 15.81 -3.41
N LEU A 41 -2.95 14.63 -3.92
CA LEU A 41 -1.57 14.26 -4.12
C LEU A 41 -1.05 14.83 -5.44
N SER A 42 0.15 15.40 -5.37
CA SER A 42 0.88 15.96 -6.50
C SER A 42 2.15 15.16 -6.74
N LYS A 43 2.62 15.12 -7.99
CA LYS A 43 3.83 14.38 -8.35
C LYS A 43 5.06 14.92 -7.60
N ALA A 44 5.90 14.01 -7.12
CA ALA A 44 7.22 14.28 -6.56
C ALA A 44 8.30 13.55 -7.36
N ASP A 45 9.56 13.89 -7.12
CA ASP A 45 10.73 13.26 -7.75
C ASP A 45 11.89 13.01 -6.77
N ASN A 46 11.68 13.26 -5.48
CA ASN A 46 12.70 13.27 -4.45
C ASN A 46 12.37 12.43 -3.21
N LEU A 47 11.37 11.54 -3.29
CA LEU A 47 10.99 10.67 -2.17
C LEU A 47 11.85 9.41 -2.10
N HIS A 48 12.17 8.82 -3.26
CA HIS A 48 13.02 7.64 -3.39
C HIS A 48 13.59 7.55 -4.80
N GLU A 49 14.88 7.22 -4.95
CA GLU A 49 15.54 7.19 -6.27
C GLU A 49 14.99 6.09 -7.20
N ASP A 50 14.69 4.92 -6.65
CA ASP A 50 14.17 3.78 -7.42
C ASP A 50 12.65 3.79 -7.65
N ALA A 51 11.94 4.79 -7.12
CA ALA A 51 10.49 4.79 -7.20
C ALA A 51 10.00 5.24 -8.59
N SER A 52 9.22 4.37 -9.25
CA SER A 52 8.61 4.63 -10.55
C SER A 52 7.34 5.47 -10.49
N LEU A 53 6.72 5.53 -9.31
CA LEU A 53 5.70 6.51 -8.96
C LEU A 53 6.06 7.14 -7.62
N GLN A 54 5.97 8.47 -7.54
CA GLN A 54 6.20 9.23 -6.32
C GLN A 54 5.24 10.41 -6.28
N TYR A 55 4.40 10.46 -5.25
CA TYR A 55 3.39 11.49 -5.09
C TYR A 55 3.30 11.90 -3.62
N GLN A 56 3.05 13.18 -3.39
CA GLN A 56 2.97 13.75 -2.06
C GLN A 56 1.95 14.88 -1.97
N ASN A 57 1.52 15.12 -0.75
CA ASN A 57 0.97 16.39 -0.31
C ASN A 57 1.68 16.79 0.98
N ILE A 58 2.54 17.80 0.88
CA ILE A 58 3.33 18.31 2.00
C ILE A 58 2.47 18.98 3.08
N PHE A 59 1.32 19.54 2.74
CA PHE A 59 0.46 20.23 3.71
C PHE A 59 -0.31 19.24 4.57
N SER A 60 -0.80 18.16 3.95
CA SER A 60 -1.49 17.07 4.64
C SER A 60 -0.55 16.00 5.17
N GLU A 61 0.77 16.12 4.92
CA GLU A 61 1.80 15.13 5.28
C GLU A 61 1.43 13.72 4.81
N PHE A 62 1.03 13.59 3.54
CA PHE A 62 0.64 12.31 2.96
C PHE A 62 1.46 11.99 1.72
N TYR A 63 2.10 10.83 1.73
CA TYR A 63 3.08 10.41 0.74
C TYR A 63 2.78 9.00 0.26
N THR A 64 3.04 8.76 -1.02
CA THR A 64 2.95 7.44 -1.63
C THR A 64 4.03 7.25 -2.68
N ILE A 65 4.66 6.08 -2.65
CA ILE A 65 5.56 5.65 -3.71
C ILE A 65 5.19 4.25 -4.19
N VAL A 66 5.56 3.95 -5.43
CA VAL A 66 5.64 2.58 -5.95
C VAL A 66 7.05 2.34 -6.43
N ILE A 67 7.65 1.24 -5.98
CA ILE A 67 8.91 0.70 -6.50
C ILE A 67 8.54 -0.60 -7.24
N ASP A 68 8.97 -0.72 -8.49
CA ASP A 68 8.86 -1.95 -9.27
C ASP A 68 10.25 -2.55 -9.49
N GLU A 69 10.42 -3.81 -9.09
CA GLU A 69 11.69 -4.53 -9.18
C GLU A 69 11.49 -5.82 -9.98
N PRO A 70 12.36 -6.16 -10.94
CA PRO A 70 12.28 -7.44 -11.64
C PRO A 70 12.30 -8.63 -10.68
N ILE A 71 11.37 -9.57 -10.84
CA ILE A 71 11.30 -10.78 -10.02
C ILE A 71 12.60 -11.58 -10.12
N ALA A 72 13.24 -11.57 -11.30
CA ALA A 72 14.50 -12.26 -11.52
C ALA A 72 15.61 -11.71 -10.63
N ASP A 73 15.72 -10.39 -10.49
CA ASP A 73 16.78 -9.73 -9.73
C ASP A 73 16.72 -10.13 -8.26
N PHE A 74 15.55 -10.01 -7.62
CA PHE A 74 15.35 -10.48 -6.25
C PHE A 74 15.56 -11.99 -6.11
N ASN A 75 14.94 -12.79 -6.97
CA ASN A 75 14.98 -14.24 -6.85
C ASN A 75 16.40 -14.79 -7.04
N ASP A 76 17.17 -14.23 -7.95
CA ASP A 76 18.53 -14.65 -8.21
C ASP A 76 19.46 -14.16 -7.10
N MET A 77 19.28 -12.94 -6.59
CA MET A 77 19.95 -12.48 -5.37
C MET A 77 19.76 -13.48 -4.22
N VAL A 78 18.52 -13.88 -3.92
CA VAL A 78 18.24 -14.86 -2.85
C VAL A 78 18.82 -16.24 -3.14
N LYS A 79 18.84 -16.70 -4.39
CA LYS A 79 19.39 -18.04 -4.73
C LYS A 79 20.91 -18.10 -4.63
N PHE A 80 21.59 -17.02 -4.99
CA PHE A 80 23.04 -17.00 -5.14
C PHE A 80 23.77 -16.41 -3.93
N ASP A 81 23.11 -15.60 -3.11
CA ASP A 81 23.65 -15.16 -1.83
C ASP A 81 23.36 -16.19 -0.72
N PHE A 82 24.41 -16.70 -0.09
CA PHE A 82 24.30 -17.75 0.94
C PHE A 82 23.50 -17.30 2.16
N LEU A 83 23.70 -16.07 2.64
CA LEU A 83 23.02 -15.56 3.83
C LEU A 83 21.54 -15.31 3.54
N LEU A 84 21.22 -14.77 2.37
CA LEU A 84 19.83 -14.53 2.00
C LEU A 84 19.08 -15.84 1.76
N LYS A 85 19.71 -16.83 1.13
CA LYS A 85 19.12 -18.14 0.88
C LYS A 85 18.70 -18.89 2.15
N GLU A 86 19.46 -18.74 3.23
CA GLU A 86 19.14 -19.38 4.51
C GLU A 86 17.93 -18.75 5.21
N ASN A 87 17.65 -17.47 4.94
CA ASN A 87 16.65 -16.69 5.68
C ASN A 87 15.39 -16.36 4.86
N TYR A 88 15.48 -16.36 3.53
CA TYR A 88 14.42 -15.90 2.64
C TYR A 88 14.21 -16.86 1.46
N SER A 89 12.96 -16.93 0.98
CA SER A 89 12.59 -17.70 -0.21
C SER A 89 12.63 -16.83 -1.48
N PRO A 90 12.99 -17.39 -2.66
CA PRO A 90 12.95 -16.65 -3.92
C PRO A 90 11.51 -16.59 -4.47
N ASP A 91 10.63 -15.95 -3.71
CA ASP A 91 9.22 -15.73 -4.03
C ASP A 91 8.69 -14.46 -3.33
N LEU A 92 7.38 -14.21 -3.46
CA LEU A 92 6.73 -13.04 -2.82
C LEU A 92 6.84 -13.08 -1.29
N ASN A 93 6.94 -14.26 -0.67
CA ASN A 93 7.12 -14.35 0.78
C ASN A 93 8.49 -13.81 1.17
N GLY A 94 9.56 -14.35 0.61
CA GLY A 94 10.90 -13.90 0.95
C GLY A 94 11.09 -12.41 0.64
N TYR A 95 10.51 -11.93 -0.48
CA TYR A 95 10.55 -10.51 -0.84
C TYR A 95 9.94 -9.64 0.26
N ALA A 96 8.70 -9.93 0.66
CA ALA A 96 8.01 -9.16 1.69
C ALA A 96 8.67 -9.29 3.07
N TYR A 97 9.19 -10.47 3.43
CA TYR A 97 9.88 -10.68 4.71
C TYR A 97 11.22 -9.93 4.78
N LEU A 98 12.02 -9.96 3.71
CA LEU A 98 13.28 -9.22 3.64
C LEU A 98 13.04 -7.71 3.82
N LEU A 99 12.06 -7.16 3.09
CA LEU A 99 11.72 -5.74 3.21
C LEU A 99 11.15 -5.38 4.59
N LYS A 100 10.31 -6.25 5.17
CA LYS A 100 9.81 -6.08 6.53
C LYS A 100 10.96 -6.04 7.55
N ASP A 101 11.93 -6.94 7.43
CA ASP A 101 13.04 -7.03 8.39
C ASP A 101 13.98 -5.83 8.27
N ASN A 102 14.27 -5.39 7.04
CA ASN A 102 15.02 -4.16 6.78
C ASN A 102 14.31 -2.93 7.38
N LEU A 103 13.00 -2.81 7.18
CA LEU A 103 12.21 -1.72 7.76
C LEU A 103 12.19 -1.81 9.30
N SER A 104 12.10 -3.02 9.85
CA SER A 104 12.13 -3.25 11.30
C SER A 104 13.44 -2.81 11.94
N ALA A 105 14.57 -2.97 11.24
CA ALA A 105 15.87 -2.54 11.72
C ALA A 105 16.02 -1.01 11.76
N ALA A 106 15.32 -0.29 10.87
CA ALA A 106 15.37 1.17 10.79
C ALA A 106 14.47 1.88 11.82
N ILE A 107 13.45 1.20 12.36
CA ILE A 107 12.40 1.84 13.17
C ILE A 107 12.66 1.70 14.66
N LYS A 108 12.63 2.83 15.38
CA LYS A 108 12.68 2.87 16.84
C LYS A 108 11.27 2.80 17.41
N LYS A 109 11.11 2.10 18.54
CA LYS A 109 9.81 1.92 19.23
C LYS A 109 8.70 1.40 18.29
N GLY A 110 9.09 0.57 17.32
CA GLY A 110 8.22 0.12 16.24
C GLY A 110 7.16 -0.86 16.71
N LYS A 111 5.96 -0.74 16.12
CA LYS A 111 4.95 -1.80 16.05
C LYS A 111 4.77 -2.17 14.60
N ILE A 112 4.99 -3.43 14.29
CA ILE A 112 4.89 -3.98 12.94
C ILE A 112 3.81 -5.06 12.99
N SER A 113 2.80 -4.95 12.12
CA SER A 113 1.81 -6.00 12.00
C SER A 113 2.43 -7.25 11.34
N PRO A 114 1.86 -8.44 11.55
CA PRO A 114 2.15 -9.58 10.69
C PRO A 114 1.93 -9.25 9.22
N LEU A 115 2.61 -9.98 8.33
CA LEU A 115 2.33 -9.94 6.90
C LEU A 115 1.06 -10.74 6.61
N GLU A 116 0.03 -10.06 6.13
CA GLU A 116 -1.24 -10.68 5.76
C GLU A 116 -1.25 -11.02 4.28
N SER A 117 -1.55 -12.28 3.94
CA SER A 117 -1.63 -12.71 2.55
C SER A 117 -3.04 -12.52 2.00
N THR A 118 -3.16 -11.96 0.82
CA THR A 118 -4.45 -11.69 0.17
C THR A 118 -4.34 -11.75 -1.35
N LYS A 119 -5.46 -11.50 -2.03
CA LYS A 119 -5.50 -11.24 -3.47
C LYS A 119 -6.22 -9.92 -3.74
N ILE A 120 -5.56 -9.05 -4.49
CA ILE A 120 -6.10 -7.75 -4.92
C ILE A 120 -6.09 -7.74 -6.44
N ASN A 121 -7.25 -7.51 -7.05
CA ASN A 121 -7.42 -7.51 -8.51
C ASN A 121 -6.86 -8.79 -9.19
N GLY A 122 -6.95 -9.93 -8.49
CA GLY A 122 -6.46 -11.23 -8.95
C GLY A 122 -4.96 -11.47 -8.75
N MET A 123 -4.21 -10.48 -8.27
CA MET A 123 -2.76 -10.58 -8.00
C MET A 123 -2.51 -11.10 -6.58
N GLU A 124 -1.49 -11.94 -6.40
CA GLU A 124 -1.01 -12.31 -5.07
C GLU A 124 -0.42 -11.07 -4.40
N ALA A 125 -0.88 -10.78 -3.17
CA ALA A 125 -0.43 -9.62 -2.43
C ALA A 125 -0.15 -9.95 -0.95
N LYS A 126 0.74 -9.17 -0.35
CA LYS A 126 1.01 -9.16 1.09
C LYS A 126 0.88 -7.76 1.64
N LEU A 127 0.17 -7.62 2.75
CA LEU A 127 -0.09 -6.34 3.38
C LEU A 127 0.55 -6.29 4.76
N MET A 128 1.05 -5.13 5.16
CA MET A 128 1.42 -4.86 6.54
C MET A 128 1.28 -3.38 6.87
N THR A 129 1.23 -3.11 8.17
CA THR A 129 1.27 -1.75 8.71
C THR A 129 2.44 -1.64 9.66
N VAL A 130 3.01 -0.45 9.73
CA VAL A 130 4.11 -0.16 10.63
C VAL A 130 3.90 1.20 11.27
N SER A 131 4.12 1.31 12.57
CA SER A 131 4.18 2.59 13.27
C SER A 131 5.45 2.66 14.09
N GLY A 132 6.10 3.81 14.14
CA GLY A 132 7.24 4.02 15.03
C GLY A 132 7.97 5.31 14.71
N THR A 133 9.13 5.49 15.33
CA THR A 133 9.92 6.70 15.15
C THR A 133 11.03 6.47 14.13
N VAL A 134 11.06 7.28 13.08
CA VAL A 134 12.12 7.33 12.05
C VAL A 134 12.67 8.75 12.04
N ASP A 135 13.99 8.92 12.21
CA ASP A 135 14.66 10.23 12.25
C ASP A 135 14.02 11.27 13.20
N GLY A 136 13.46 10.78 14.31
CA GLY A 136 12.82 11.61 15.33
C GLY A 136 11.36 11.96 15.06
N LEU A 137 10.79 11.52 13.93
CA LEU A 137 9.39 11.70 13.57
C LEU A 137 8.60 10.41 13.81
N ASP A 138 7.43 10.53 14.44
CA ASP A 138 6.51 9.40 14.60
C ASP A 138 5.71 9.24 13.32
N ILE A 139 5.93 8.13 12.63
CA ILE A 139 5.39 7.83 11.31
C ILE A 139 4.51 6.59 11.36
N TYR A 140 3.44 6.62 10.57
CA TYR A 140 2.62 5.47 10.23
C TYR A 140 2.81 5.12 8.75
N TYR A 141 3.11 3.85 8.48
CA TYR A 141 3.20 3.27 7.16
C TYR A 141 2.10 2.24 6.93
N GLN A 142 1.60 2.19 5.70
CA GLN A 142 0.84 1.07 5.17
C GLN A 142 1.51 0.59 3.89
N LEU A 143 1.81 -0.70 3.83
CA LEU A 143 2.57 -1.31 2.74
C LEU A 143 1.77 -2.40 2.05
N GLY A 144 1.89 -2.46 0.73
CA GLY A 144 1.40 -3.55 -0.10
C GLY A 144 2.51 -4.07 -1.00
N PHE A 145 2.78 -5.37 -0.93
CA PHE A 145 3.71 -6.08 -1.80
C PHE A 145 2.93 -6.95 -2.77
N PHE A 146 3.18 -6.83 -4.07
CA PHE A 146 2.43 -7.52 -5.10
C PHE A 146 3.36 -8.33 -5.99
N LYS A 147 2.91 -9.51 -6.40
CA LYS A 147 3.56 -10.29 -7.45
C LYS A 147 2.87 -10.04 -8.78
N GLY A 148 3.56 -9.33 -9.67
CA GLY A 148 3.22 -9.23 -11.08
C GLY A 148 3.71 -10.42 -11.89
N LYS A 149 3.69 -10.26 -13.21
CA LYS A 149 4.21 -11.27 -14.14
C LYS A 149 5.73 -11.32 -14.17
N GLU A 150 6.35 -10.15 -14.22
CA GLU A 150 7.80 -10.00 -14.36
C GLU A 150 8.41 -9.16 -13.23
N HIS A 151 7.58 -8.46 -12.45
CA HIS A 151 8.04 -7.53 -11.40
C HIS A 151 7.33 -7.82 -10.07
N TYR A 152 8.07 -7.63 -8.98
CA TYR A 152 7.47 -7.33 -7.69
C TYR A 152 7.18 -5.84 -7.61
N TYR A 153 6.07 -5.49 -6.96
CA TYR A 153 5.72 -4.09 -6.70
C TYR A 153 5.62 -3.88 -5.20
N GLN A 154 6.24 -2.81 -4.72
CA GLN A 154 6.12 -2.32 -3.36
C GLN A 154 5.38 -0.99 -3.41
N ILE A 155 4.19 -0.94 -2.83
CA ILE A 155 3.45 0.29 -2.56
C ILE A 155 3.74 0.68 -1.12
N VAL A 156 4.29 1.88 -0.91
CA VAL A 156 4.54 2.43 0.43
C VAL A 156 3.75 3.71 0.58
N ASN A 157 2.77 3.70 1.46
CA ASN A 157 2.04 4.89 1.88
C ASN A 157 2.51 5.28 3.28
N TRP A 158 2.74 6.56 3.53
CA TRP A 158 3.05 7.02 4.88
C TRP A 158 2.54 8.43 5.18
N THR A 159 2.42 8.67 6.49
CA THR A 159 2.01 9.93 7.09
C THR A 159 2.59 10.03 8.50
N GLU A 160 2.58 11.22 9.08
CA GLU A 160 2.77 11.34 10.54
C GLU A 160 1.72 10.52 11.30
N GLN A 161 2.15 9.88 12.40
CA GLN A 161 1.31 9.02 13.22
C GLN A 161 0.02 9.69 13.69
N LYS A 162 0.07 11.00 13.98
CA LYS A 162 -1.09 11.80 14.43
C LYS A 162 -2.14 12.05 13.35
N ARG A 163 -1.81 11.78 12.08
CA ARG A 163 -2.66 11.95 10.89
C ARG A 163 -3.06 10.62 10.27
N LYS A 164 -2.75 9.51 10.94
CA LYS A 164 -3.10 8.16 10.46
C LYS A 164 -4.59 8.08 10.15
N GLU A 165 -5.43 8.51 11.10
CA GLU A 165 -6.88 8.42 10.98
C GLU A 165 -7.44 9.28 9.84
N ASP A 166 -6.74 10.38 9.48
CA ASP A 166 -7.12 11.23 8.35
C ASP A 166 -6.92 10.52 7.00
N HIS A 167 -5.91 9.64 6.90
CA HIS A 167 -5.44 9.09 5.62
C HIS A 167 -5.64 7.60 5.44
N ILE A 168 -5.98 6.84 6.50
CA ILE A 168 -5.99 5.37 6.45
C ILE A 168 -6.92 4.81 5.36
N GLU A 169 -8.11 5.38 5.19
CA GLU A 169 -9.03 4.95 4.12
C GLU A 169 -8.47 5.23 2.73
N ALA A 170 -7.78 6.36 2.55
CA ALA A 170 -7.15 6.71 1.28
C ALA A 170 -5.96 5.78 0.98
N MET A 171 -5.15 5.45 1.99
CA MET A 171 -4.04 4.50 1.86
C MET A 171 -4.53 3.11 1.45
N GLU A 172 -5.64 2.63 2.05
CA GLU A 172 -6.27 1.36 1.70
C GLU A 172 -6.80 1.35 0.26
N LYS A 173 -7.42 2.46 -0.17
CA LYS A 173 -7.89 2.65 -1.55
C LYS A 173 -6.73 2.65 -2.56
N ILE A 174 -5.63 3.33 -2.25
CA ILE A 174 -4.42 3.32 -3.08
C ILE A 174 -3.95 1.88 -3.30
N ILE A 175 -3.77 1.09 -2.23
CA ILE A 175 -3.29 -0.29 -2.32
C ILE A 175 -4.30 -1.18 -3.08
N SER A 176 -5.59 -1.08 -2.77
CA SER A 176 -6.62 -1.93 -3.39
C SER A 176 -6.91 -1.60 -4.85
N SER A 177 -6.60 -0.37 -5.30
CA SER A 177 -6.74 0.05 -6.70
C SER A 177 -5.65 -0.49 -7.62
N PHE A 178 -4.52 -0.94 -7.06
CA PHE A 178 -3.36 -1.35 -7.83
C PHE A 178 -3.67 -2.54 -8.75
N LYS A 179 -3.28 -2.41 -10.02
CA LYS A 179 -3.40 -3.48 -11.01
C LYS A 179 -2.27 -3.43 -12.04
N GLU A 180 -1.70 -4.59 -12.33
CA GLU A 180 -0.77 -4.73 -13.46
C GLU A 180 -1.55 -4.64 -14.78
N LEU A 181 -1.03 -3.85 -15.72
CA LEU A 181 -1.57 -3.72 -17.06
C LEU A 181 -1.02 -4.83 -17.92
N ASN A 182 -1.90 -5.69 -18.41
CA ASN A 182 -1.53 -6.69 -19.40
C ASN A 182 -1.19 -5.99 -20.72
N ARG A 183 0.10 -5.91 -21.08
CA ARG A 183 0.48 -5.80 -22.49
C ARG A 183 0.06 -7.12 -23.16
N ASN A 184 -1.17 -7.18 -23.67
CA ASN A 184 -1.43 -8.11 -24.75
C ASN A 184 -0.40 -7.79 -25.82
N LYS A 185 0.56 -8.70 -26.05
CA LYS A 185 1.39 -8.70 -27.24
C LYS A 185 0.42 -8.74 -28.42
N LYS A 186 0.00 -7.57 -28.92
CA LYS A 186 -0.40 -7.44 -30.31
C LYS A 186 0.86 -7.81 -31.06
N LYS A 187 1.00 -9.10 -31.39
CA LYS A 187 1.85 -9.56 -32.46
C LYS A 187 1.43 -8.71 -33.64
N ILE A 188 2.29 -7.78 -34.03
CA ILE A 188 2.19 -7.17 -35.35
C ILE A 188 2.37 -8.36 -36.30
N GLN A 189 1.31 -8.58 -37.06
CA GLN A 189 1.13 -9.67 -37.99
C GLN A 189 2.07 -9.52 -39.18
#